data_AF-A0A3C1H295-F1
#
_entry.id   AF-A0A3C1H295-F1
#
_cell.length_a   1.000
_cell.length_b   1.000
_cell.length_c   1.000
_cell.angle_alpha   90.00
_cell.angle_beta   90.00
_cell.angle_gamma   90.00
#
_symmetry.space_group_name_H-M   'P 1'
#
loop_
_entity.id
_entity.type
_entity.pdbx_description
1 polymer ?
#
loop_
_entity_poly.entity_id
_entity_poly.type
_entity_poly.pdbx_seq_one_letter_code
_entity_poly.pdbx_strand_id
1 'polypeptide(L)'
;MSFLKYASVLTACVLAVSLTGCELPLPEQSSAADSEADSPRYDISALKERAESLKSCWNDPDQEAHIESEIKAILTAVDEAFAISMQAEIASDADWSDDSLYDLQKAAYQDYNAAADIAGWVFTNGYQSSRYPDIFEPYADKENLAYYISHGLSRVIANARSDASSSKDLLDEYYDTAFEEDDDTEAHPDKNLTCADLYLRAIEDYESSEMLYQYYYRDYNAADVKRVYEEIVEKLVPLQSDLDAALAMTEPDDYFLRDDPYDLLKKYAPRISEKVAESSEKLFREHLYTIPAGEKSYDGSYTVSFPNEQSAHIFTYLDGTFYDLLTVTHEFGHFHSDWRDTTPVYCQVTNMDIAEAQSQCMEMLFTAYYGDIFGDDAVYYELLALYSLLDSIAAGFSVGEFENEAVGHKDSMSNEDLVALFDGYAEECNLGHELYEVSHLFEQPGYYVSYGVSALPALQLYTMMQEDHSKAAAVYDRLSSISCSSGEYSFNDAMAECGFDSCFAPDLIGHSAELIRARIDELIS
;
A
#
# COMPACT_ATOMS: atom_id res chain seq x y z
N MET A 1 -7.90 -7.41 -20.66
CA MET A 1 -6.98 -8.53 -20.32
C MET A 1 -5.51 -8.13 -20.43
N SER A 2 -5.14 -6.93 -19.97
CA SER A 2 -3.75 -6.49 -19.66
C SER A 2 -3.69 -5.75 -18.32
N PHE A 3 -4.83 -5.64 -17.62
CA PHE A 3 -5.01 -4.85 -16.41
C PHE A 3 -4.28 -5.46 -15.19
N LEU A 4 -4.12 -6.77 -15.17
CA LEU A 4 -3.79 -7.51 -13.95
C LEU A 4 -2.30 -7.56 -13.59
N LYS A 5 -1.40 -7.20 -14.50
CA LYS A 5 0.06 -7.19 -14.22
C LYS A 5 0.63 -5.80 -13.92
N TYR A 6 -0.16 -4.75 -14.13
CA TYR A 6 0.22 -3.36 -13.82
C TYR A 6 -0.54 -2.78 -12.63
N ALA A 7 -1.66 -3.40 -12.24
CA ALA A 7 -2.29 -3.15 -10.94
C ALA A 7 -1.32 -3.42 -9.78
N SER A 8 -0.36 -4.34 -9.94
CA SER A 8 0.70 -4.64 -8.97
C SER A 8 1.85 -3.63 -8.92
N VAL A 9 1.81 -2.57 -9.73
CA VAL A 9 2.79 -1.46 -9.70
C VAL A 9 2.15 -0.13 -9.31
N LEU A 10 0.82 0.00 -9.41
CA LEU A 10 0.07 1.02 -8.65
C LEU A 10 0.13 0.79 -7.12
N THR A 11 0.80 -0.28 -6.72
CA THR A 11 1.05 -0.76 -5.35
C THR A 11 2.11 0.07 -4.61
N ALA A 12 2.07 1.39 -4.79
CA ALA A 12 2.77 2.32 -3.92
C ALA A 12 1.74 2.99 -3.00
N CYS A 13 1.32 2.21 -1.99
CA CYS A 13 0.87 2.67 -0.68
C CYS A 13 -0.17 3.80 -0.59
N VAL A 14 -1.15 3.97 -1.48
CA VAL A 14 -2.21 4.99 -1.28
C VAL A 14 -3.05 4.65 -0.01
N LEU A 15 -2.66 5.24 1.12
CA LEU A 15 -3.19 5.03 2.47
C LEU A 15 -4.04 6.24 2.86
N ALA A 16 -5.36 6.07 2.91
CA ALA A 16 -6.24 7.05 3.56
C ALA A 16 -6.72 6.49 4.91
N VAL A 17 -6.36 7.17 5.99
CA VAL A 17 -7.19 7.20 7.20
C VAL A 17 -7.89 8.57 7.16
N SER A 18 -9.11 8.61 6.63
CA SER A 18 -9.92 9.83 6.66
C SER A 18 -10.51 9.98 8.07
N LEU A 19 -10.01 10.94 8.83
CA LEU A 19 -10.73 11.48 9.98
C LEU A 19 -11.13 12.91 9.67
N THR A 20 -12.45 13.12 9.60
CA THR A 20 -13.03 14.43 9.30
C THR A 20 -12.86 15.38 10.49
N GLY A 21 -12.22 16.52 10.24
CA GLY A 21 -12.55 17.77 10.94
C GLY A 21 -11.40 18.68 11.35
N CYS A 22 -11.52 19.93 10.89
CA CYS A 22 -11.05 21.20 11.46
C CYS A 22 -9.83 21.88 10.78
N GLU A 23 -10.13 22.99 10.09
CA GLU A 23 -9.19 23.95 9.49
C GLU A 23 -8.30 24.65 10.55
N LEU A 24 -6.96 24.50 10.47
CA LEU A 24 -6.00 25.35 11.19
C LEU A 24 -4.65 25.50 10.43
N PRO A 25 -3.85 26.55 10.72
CA PRO A 25 -2.77 27.00 9.83
C PRO A 25 -1.46 26.22 9.98
N LEU A 26 -0.87 25.87 8.83
CA LEU A 26 0.33 25.03 8.65
C LEU A 26 1.67 25.70 9.09
N PRO A 27 2.68 24.91 9.52
CA PRO A 27 4.05 25.39 9.78
C PRO A 27 4.85 25.74 8.50
N GLU A 28 5.93 26.51 8.67
CA GLU A 28 6.70 27.14 7.59
C GLU A 28 7.51 26.17 6.68
N GLN A 29 7.13 26.17 5.40
CA GLN A 29 7.84 25.83 4.15
C GLN A 29 9.25 25.20 4.22
N SER A 30 9.36 24.02 3.60
CA SER A 30 10.54 23.60 2.83
C SER A 30 10.29 23.93 1.35
N SER A 31 11.15 24.75 0.75
CA SER A 31 10.97 25.26 -0.62
C SER A 31 11.15 24.16 -1.66
N ALA A 32 10.07 23.83 -2.39
CA ALA A 32 10.18 23.20 -3.70
C ALA A 32 10.99 24.12 -4.63
N ALA A 33 11.99 23.57 -5.30
CA ALA A 33 12.87 24.32 -6.18
C ALA A 33 12.10 24.77 -7.44
N ASP A 34 12.07 26.08 -7.68
CA ASP A 34 11.67 26.69 -8.94
C ASP A 34 12.55 26.14 -10.09
N SER A 35 11.95 25.37 -11.00
CA SER A 35 12.44 25.31 -12.38
C SER A 35 11.27 25.17 -13.36
N GLU A 36 11.10 26.17 -14.23
CA GLU A 36 10.39 26.02 -15.51
C GLU A 36 11.07 24.88 -16.29
N ALA A 37 10.52 23.67 -16.22
CA ALA A 37 11.00 22.50 -16.96
C ALA A 37 9.94 22.07 -17.98
N ASP A 38 10.37 21.80 -19.21
CA ASP A 38 9.60 20.99 -20.16
C ASP A 38 9.06 19.76 -19.41
N SER A 39 7.74 19.57 -19.46
CA SER A 39 6.99 18.43 -18.92
C SER A 39 7.82 17.14 -19.00
N PRO A 40 8.23 16.51 -17.87
CA PRO A 40 9.03 15.30 -17.89
C PRO A 40 8.14 14.17 -18.42
N ARG A 41 8.26 13.92 -19.73
CA ARG A 41 7.60 12.81 -20.43
C ARG A 41 8.67 11.80 -20.79
N TYR A 42 8.37 10.52 -20.63
CA TYR A 42 9.29 9.48 -21.10
C TYR A 42 9.20 9.34 -22.63
N ASP A 43 10.35 9.27 -23.32
CA ASP A 43 10.37 9.11 -24.77
C ASP A 43 10.11 7.66 -25.19
N ILE A 44 8.82 7.32 -25.30
CA ILE A 44 8.36 6.01 -25.77
C ILE A 44 8.82 5.71 -27.19
N SER A 45 9.13 6.72 -28.03
CA SER A 45 9.63 6.47 -29.37
C SER A 45 11.04 5.90 -29.34
N ALA A 46 11.91 6.45 -28.48
CA ALA A 46 13.27 5.94 -28.30
C ALA A 46 13.26 4.49 -27.75
N LEU A 47 12.41 4.19 -26.78
CA LEU A 47 12.29 2.82 -26.23
C LEU A 47 11.73 1.83 -27.27
N LYS A 48 10.76 2.28 -28.07
CA LYS A 48 10.25 1.48 -29.20
C LYS A 48 11.36 1.16 -30.21
N GLU A 49 12.16 2.15 -30.62
CA GLU A 49 13.28 1.95 -31.54
C GLU A 49 14.30 0.96 -30.98
N ARG A 50 14.60 1.05 -29.68
CA ARG A 50 15.46 0.09 -28.96
C ARG A 50 14.90 -1.32 -29.02
N ALA A 51 13.62 -1.50 -28.71
CA ALA A 51 12.94 -2.80 -28.77
C ALA A 51 12.95 -3.43 -30.17
N GLU A 52 12.69 -2.62 -31.21
CA GLU A 52 12.74 -3.06 -32.60
C GLU A 52 14.17 -3.43 -33.05
N SER A 53 15.18 -2.68 -32.58
CA SER A 53 16.60 -2.97 -32.82
C SER A 53 17.01 -4.30 -32.19
N LEU A 54 16.68 -4.53 -30.92
CA LEU A 54 16.96 -5.80 -30.23
C LEU A 54 16.31 -7.00 -30.94
N LYS A 55 15.04 -6.86 -31.33
CA LYS A 55 14.35 -7.92 -32.10
C LYS A 55 15.04 -8.26 -33.42
N SER A 56 15.67 -7.28 -34.06
CA SER A 56 16.36 -7.51 -35.34
C SER A 56 17.63 -8.36 -35.20
N CYS A 57 18.23 -8.41 -34.01
CA CYS A 57 19.52 -9.05 -33.78
C CYS A 57 19.47 -10.28 -32.84
N TRP A 58 18.37 -10.54 -32.12
CA TRP A 58 18.29 -11.62 -31.11
C TRP A 58 18.42 -13.09 -31.62
N ASN A 59 18.61 -13.26 -32.94
CA ASN A 59 18.85 -14.55 -33.60
C ASN A 59 20.27 -14.68 -34.17
N ASP A 60 21.08 -13.62 -34.06
CA ASP A 60 22.49 -13.60 -34.44
C ASP A 60 23.34 -14.31 -33.36
N PRO A 61 24.14 -15.33 -33.72
CA PRO A 61 24.95 -16.12 -32.78
C PRO A 61 26.00 -15.34 -31.99
N ASP A 62 26.35 -14.12 -32.39
CA ASP A 62 27.40 -13.32 -31.72
C ASP A 62 26.82 -12.19 -30.85
N GLN A 63 25.50 -12.18 -30.58
CA GLN A 63 24.81 -11.08 -29.89
C GLN A 63 24.37 -11.38 -28.45
N GLU A 64 24.71 -12.54 -27.88
CA GLU A 64 24.26 -12.94 -26.53
C GLU A 64 24.50 -11.85 -25.46
N ALA A 65 25.75 -11.37 -25.33
CA ALA A 65 26.10 -10.34 -24.36
C ALA A 65 25.46 -8.97 -24.68
N HIS A 66 25.20 -8.67 -25.95
CA HIS A 66 24.48 -7.46 -26.34
C HIS A 66 23.00 -7.56 -25.92
N ILE A 67 22.36 -8.72 -26.11
CA ILE A 67 20.98 -8.98 -25.70
C ILE A 67 20.83 -8.81 -24.18
N GLU A 68 21.73 -9.39 -23.38
CA GLU A 68 21.73 -9.19 -21.92
C GLU A 68 21.85 -7.72 -21.52
N SER A 69 22.70 -6.97 -22.22
CA SER A 69 22.85 -5.53 -22.00
C SER A 69 21.60 -4.74 -22.38
N GLU A 70 20.92 -5.11 -23.46
CA GLU A 70 19.70 -4.44 -23.91
C GLU A 70 18.50 -4.78 -23.01
N ILE A 71 18.42 -6.00 -22.47
CA ILE A 71 17.40 -6.37 -21.47
C ILE A 71 17.53 -5.46 -20.24
N LYS A 72 18.76 -5.30 -19.71
CA LYS A 72 19.01 -4.38 -18.59
C LYS A 72 18.63 -2.95 -18.93
N ALA A 73 18.98 -2.48 -20.13
CA ALA A 73 18.62 -1.13 -20.56
C ALA A 73 17.11 -0.93 -20.71
N ILE A 74 16.36 -1.96 -21.11
CA ILE A 74 14.89 -1.93 -21.18
C ILE A 74 14.28 -1.92 -19.77
N LEU A 75 14.81 -2.71 -18.83
CA LEU A 75 14.35 -2.67 -17.43
C LEU A 75 14.58 -1.28 -16.82
N THR A 76 15.79 -0.72 -16.97
CA THR A 76 16.10 0.66 -16.56
C THR A 76 15.17 1.69 -17.20
N ALA A 77 14.83 1.51 -18.48
CA ALA A 77 13.88 2.40 -19.18
C ALA A 77 12.46 2.33 -18.58
N VAL A 78 12.02 1.16 -18.11
CA VAL A 78 10.73 1.02 -17.40
C VAL A 78 10.81 1.71 -16.04
N ASP A 79 11.89 1.52 -15.29
CA ASP A 79 12.09 2.18 -13.99
C ASP A 79 12.13 3.71 -14.14
N GLU A 80 12.78 4.24 -15.17
CA GLU A 80 12.81 5.68 -15.48
C GLU A 80 11.41 6.22 -15.83
N ALA A 81 10.64 5.49 -16.65
CA ALA A 81 9.28 5.89 -17.00
C ALA A 81 8.35 5.85 -15.78
N PHE A 82 8.51 4.85 -14.91
CA PHE A 82 7.80 4.73 -13.64
C PHE A 82 8.14 5.90 -12.71
N ALA A 83 9.44 6.21 -12.53
CA ALA A 83 9.87 7.29 -11.67
C ALA A 83 9.27 8.64 -12.08
N ILE A 84 9.24 8.92 -13.39
CA ILE A 84 8.57 10.11 -13.95
C ILE A 84 7.06 10.11 -13.63
N SER A 85 6.39 8.97 -13.78
CA SER A 85 4.96 8.84 -13.46
C SER A 85 4.67 9.13 -11.99
N MET A 86 5.43 8.54 -11.07
CA MET A 86 5.23 8.71 -9.63
C MET A 86 5.58 10.13 -9.15
N GLN A 87 6.62 10.75 -9.73
CA GLN A 87 6.92 12.16 -9.44
C GLN A 87 5.80 13.10 -9.92
N ALA A 88 5.17 12.80 -11.06
CA ALA A 88 4.02 13.56 -11.53
C ALA A 88 2.78 13.33 -10.67
N GLU A 89 2.60 12.14 -10.11
CA GLU A 89 1.55 11.81 -9.14
C GLU A 89 1.73 12.56 -7.82
N ILE A 90 2.91 12.47 -7.20
CA ILE A 90 3.25 13.25 -6.01
C ILE A 90 3.01 14.75 -6.20
N ALA A 91 3.33 15.28 -7.39
CA ALA A 91 3.08 16.69 -7.70
C ALA A 91 1.59 16.99 -7.84
N SER A 92 0.83 16.14 -8.53
CA SER A 92 -0.62 16.27 -8.68
C SER A 92 -1.32 16.19 -7.34
N ASP A 93 -0.95 15.23 -6.50
CA ASP A 93 -1.53 15.02 -5.16
C ASP A 93 -1.21 16.17 -4.22
N ALA A 94 -0.07 16.86 -4.41
CA ALA A 94 0.28 18.02 -3.62
C ALA A 94 -0.57 19.27 -3.93
N ASP A 95 -1.20 19.35 -5.11
CA ASP A 95 -2.05 20.47 -5.52
C ASP A 95 -3.10 20.04 -6.57
N TRP A 96 -4.26 19.60 -6.09
CA TRP A 96 -5.43 19.27 -6.91
C TRP A 96 -6.07 20.49 -7.60
N SER A 97 -5.63 21.72 -7.28
CA SER A 97 -6.15 22.91 -7.94
C SER A 97 -5.47 23.22 -9.28
N ASP A 98 -4.37 22.54 -9.60
CA ASP A 98 -3.65 22.70 -10.85
C ASP A 98 -3.97 21.57 -11.84
N ASP A 99 -4.98 21.80 -12.69
CA ASP A 99 -5.37 20.89 -13.78
C ASP A 99 -4.19 20.46 -14.67
N SER A 100 -3.12 21.29 -14.77
CA SER A 100 -1.96 20.96 -15.58
C SER A 100 -1.09 19.86 -14.96
N LEU A 101 -1.09 19.72 -13.63
CA LEU A 101 -0.43 18.62 -12.92
C LEU A 101 -1.19 17.32 -13.12
N TYR A 102 -2.52 17.35 -13.08
CA TYR A 102 -3.35 16.19 -13.38
C TYR A 102 -3.14 15.70 -14.83
N ASP A 103 -3.15 16.62 -15.80
CA ASP A 103 -2.86 16.29 -17.21
C ASP A 103 -1.45 15.71 -17.38
N LEU A 104 -0.47 16.22 -16.64
CA LEU A 104 0.90 15.71 -16.62
C LEU A 104 0.96 14.28 -16.07
N GLN A 105 0.38 14.05 -14.89
CA GLN A 105 0.30 12.75 -14.24
C GLN A 105 -0.34 11.72 -15.18
N LYS A 106 -1.51 12.05 -15.76
CA LYS A 106 -2.22 11.17 -16.70
C LYS A 106 -1.35 10.79 -17.89
N ALA A 107 -0.63 11.75 -18.45
CA ALA A 107 0.20 11.51 -19.61
C ALA A 107 1.50 10.75 -19.29
N ALA A 108 2.09 10.97 -18.12
CA ALA A 108 3.23 10.22 -17.61
C ALA A 108 2.85 8.76 -17.30
N TYR A 109 1.69 8.54 -16.67
CA TYR A 109 1.14 7.21 -16.40
C TYR A 109 0.89 6.39 -17.68
N GLN A 110 0.38 7.04 -18.73
CA GLN A 110 0.23 6.43 -20.06
C GLN A 110 1.57 6.04 -20.70
N ASP A 111 2.63 6.81 -20.46
CA ASP A 111 3.96 6.49 -20.97
C ASP A 111 4.61 5.35 -20.16
N TYR A 112 4.50 5.36 -18.84
CA TYR A 112 4.93 4.24 -18.00
C TYR A 112 4.28 2.91 -18.45
N ASN A 113 2.96 2.87 -18.57
CA ASN A 113 2.25 1.68 -19.04
C ASN A 113 2.72 1.24 -20.43
N ALA A 114 2.93 2.19 -21.36
CA ALA A 114 3.47 1.88 -22.68
C ALA A 114 4.90 1.32 -22.61
N ALA A 115 5.76 1.84 -21.73
CA ALA A 115 7.13 1.37 -21.55
C ALA A 115 7.15 -0.07 -21.02
N ALA A 116 6.32 -0.34 -20.01
CA ALA A 116 6.22 -1.66 -19.42
C ALA A 116 5.65 -2.69 -20.42
N ASP A 117 4.67 -2.30 -21.25
CA ASP A 117 4.12 -3.17 -22.29
C ASP A 117 5.08 -3.40 -23.47
N ILE A 118 5.98 -2.45 -23.75
CA ILE A 118 7.12 -2.67 -24.66
C ILE A 118 8.03 -3.75 -24.08
N ALA A 119 8.37 -3.67 -22.79
CA ALA A 119 9.20 -4.67 -22.11
C ALA A 119 8.52 -6.06 -22.14
N GLY A 120 7.24 -6.15 -21.77
CA GLY A 120 6.46 -7.37 -21.85
C GLY A 120 6.43 -7.96 -23.26
N TRP A 121 6.26 -7.13 -24.29
CA TRP A 121 6.33 -7.59 -25.67
C TRP A 121 7.72 -8.12 -26.05
N VAL A 122 8.79 -7.41 -25.70
CA VAL A 122 10.18 -7.81 -26.00
C VAL A 122 10.50 -9.13 -25.33
N PHE A 123 10.29 -9.24 -24.02
CA PHE A 123 10.69 -10.40 -23.25
C PHE A 123 9.89 -11.64 -23.65
N THR A 124 8.57 -11.48 -23.82
CA THR A 124 7.69 -12.58 -24.21
C THR A 124 7.98 -13.08 -25.62
N ASN A 125 8.19 -12.19 -26.60
CA ASN A 125 8.55 -12.63 -27.95
C ASN A 125 9.98 -13.17 -28.02
N GLY A 126 10.91 -12.64 -27.22
CA GLY A 126 12.30 -13.09 -27.13
C GLY A 126 12.39 -14.51 -26.57
N TYR A 127 11.66 -14.78 -25.50
CA TYR A 127 11.50 -16.12 -24.93
C TYR A 127 10.97 -17.14 -25.96
N GLN A 128 10.05 -16.72 -26.83
CA GLN A 128 9.43 -17.63 -27.81
C GLN A 128 10.23 -17.81 -29.10
N SER A 129 10.93 -16.76 -29.55
CA SER A 129 11.39 -16.66 -30.94
C SER A 129 12.87 -16.31 -31.09
N SER A 130 13.59 -16.02 -30.01
CA SER A 130 15.02 -15.74 -30.06
C SER A 130 15.86 -17.01 -30.08
N ARG A 131 17.15 -16.85 -30.37
CA ARG A 131 18.16 -17.91 -30.25
C ARG A 131 18.51 -18.20 -28.79
N TYR A 132 18.22 -17.27 -27.88
CA TYR A 132 18.61 -17.28 -26.48
C TYR A 132 17.38 -17.18 -25.56
N PRO A 133 16.43 -18.13 -25.65
CA PRO A 133 15.15 -18.05 -24.92
C PRO A 133 15.35 -17.97 -23.41
N ASP A 134 16.36 -18.64 -22.88
CA ASP A 134 16.67 -18.71 -21.44
C ASP A 134 17.04 -17.33 -20.84
N ILE A 135 17.56 -16.40 -21.64
CA ILE A 135 17.92 -15.04 -21.18
C ILE A 135 16.67 -14.17 -20.99
N PHE A 136 15.63 -14.44 -21.78
CA PHE A 136 14.35 -13.73 -21.72
C PHE A 136 13.36 -14.38 -20.75
N GLU A 137 13.48 -15.68 -20.50
CA GLU A 137 12.53 -16.45 -19.70
C GLU A 137 12.20 -15.83 -18.33
N PRO A 138 13.16 -15.31 -17.54
CA PRO A 138 12.87 -14.72 -16.23
C PRO A 138 11.92 -13.51 -16.28
N TYR A 139 11.84 -12.84 -17.43
CA TYR A 139 11.08 -11.61 -17.62
C TYR A 139 9.86 -11.81 -18.52
N ALA A 140 9.64 -13.02 -19.04
CA ALA A 140 8.58 -13.27 -19.98
C ALA A 140 7.21 -13.30 -19.29
N ASP A 141 6.23 -12.61 -19.88
CA ASP A 141 4.85 -12.69 -19.43
C ASP A 141 4.16 -13.94 -20.01
N LYS A 142 4.22 -15.02 -19.24
CA LYS A 142 3.66 -16.32 -19.63
C LYS A 142 2.13 -16.33 -19.61
N GLU A 143 1.49 -15.45 -18.84
CA GLU A 143 0.02 -15.33 -18.76
C GLU A 143 -0.53 -14.60 -19.99
N ASN A 144 0.12 -13.51 -20.40
CA ASN A 144 -0.26 -12.74 -21.58
C ASN A 144 0.49 -13.17 -22.86
N LEU A 145 1.03 -14.40 -22.88
CA LEU A 145 1.79 -14.95 -23.99
C LEU A 145 1.06 -14.82 -25.34
N ALA A 146 -0.22 -15.21 -25.37
CA ALA A 146 -1.04 -15.15 -26.58
C ALA A 146 -1.26 -13.71 -27.08
N TYR A 147 -1.39 -12.75 -26.16
CA TYR A 147 -1.56 -11.34 -26.48
C TYR A 147 -0.30 -10.76 -27.14
N TYR A 148 0.86 -10.89 -26.51
CA TYR A 148 2.10 -10.30 -27.02
C TYR A 148 2.61 -10.95 -28.30
N ILE A 149 2.36 -12.26 -28.52
CA ILE A 149 2.74 -12.93 -29.77
C ILE A 149 1.84 -12.53 -30.94
N SER A 150 0.54 -12.32 -30.68
CA SER A 150 -0.43 -12.05 -31.76
C SER A 150 -0.46 -10.59 -32.22
N HIS A 151 0.14 -9.67 -31.46
CA HIS A 151 0.12 -8.24 -31.75
C HIS A 151 1.51 -7.67 -32.08
N GLY A 152 1.54 -6.77 -33.07
CA GLY A 152 2.74 -5.97 -33.34
C GLY A 152 2.93 -4.87 -32.28
N LEU A 153 4.17 -4.48 -32.04
CA LEU A 153 4.56 -3.52 -30.98
C LEU A 153 3.75 -2.22 -31.00
N SER A 154 3.46 -1.66 -32.18
CA SER A 154 2.66 -0.42 -32.27
C SER A 154 1.21 -0.59 -31.80
N ARG A 155 0.63 -1.79 -31.92
CA ARG A 155 -0.71 -2.09 -31.41
C ARG A 155 -0.69 -2.30 -29.90
N VAL A 156 0.35 -2.95 -29.38
CA VAL A 156 0.59 -3.12 -27.94
C VAL A 156 0.67 -1.75 -27.26
N ILE A 157 1.53 -0.85 -27.75
CA ILE A 157 1.66 0.53 -27.22
C ILE A 157 0.32 1.27 -27.24
N ALA A 158 -0.46 1.15 -28.31
CA ALA A 158 -1.75 1.83 -28.43
C ALA A 158 -2.80 1.27 -27.45
N ASN A 159 -2.80 -0.04 -27.22
CA ASN A 159 -3.69 -0.67 -26.25
C ASN A 159 -3.30 -0.28 -24.82
N ALA A 160 -2.01 -0.33 -24.46
CA ALA A 160 -1.52 0.03 -23.13
C ALA A 160 -1.98 1.45 -22.71
N ARG A 161 -1.87 2.42 -23.61
CA ARG A 161 -2.34 3.80 -23.36
C ARG A 161 -3.86 3.90 -23.24
N SER A 162 -4.60 3.07 -23.97
CA SER A 162 -6.07 3.04 -23.91
C SER A 162 -6.54 2.43 -22.59
N ASP A 163 -5.94 1.30 -22.20
CA ASP A 163 -6.28 0.58 -20.97
C ASP A 163 -5.99 1.45 -19.74
N ALA A 164 -4.84 2.13 -19.72
CA ALA A 164 -4.48 3.10 -18.68
C ALA A 164 -5.47 4.27 -18.56
N SER A 165 -6.15 4.66 -19.65
CA SER A 165 -7.19 5.69 -19.58
C SER A 165 -8.48 5.16 -18.97
N SER A 166 -8.91 3.95 -19.35
CA SER A 166 -10.17 3.38 -18.87
C SER A 166 -10.16 3.00 -17.38
N SER A 167 -8.99 2.69 -16.82
CA SER A 167 -8.86 2.39 -15.39
C SER A 167 -9.26 3.58 -14.50
N LYS A 168 -8.99 4.80 -14.97
CA LYS A 168 -9.33 6.02 -14.23
C LYS A 168 -10.82 6.31 -14.25
N ASP A 169 -11.53 5.99 -15.34
CA ASP A 169 -12.96 6.32 -15.47
C ASP A 169 -13.84 5.73 -14.35
N LEU A 170 -13.54 4.52 -13.83
CA LEU A 170 -14.29 3.91 -12.72
C LEU A 170 -13.97 4.57 -11.38
N LEU A 171 -12.68 4.86 -11.13
CA LEU A 171 -12.25 5.52 -9.90
C LEU A 171 -12.72 6.96 -9.84
N ASP A 172 -12.67 7.67 -10.97
CA ASP A 172 -13.25 9.01 -11.10
C ASP A 172 -14.76 8.96 -10.76
N GLU A 173 -15.52 7.98 -11.28
CA GLU A 173 -16.94 7.79 -10.94
C GLU A 173 -17.17 7.49 -9.44
N TYR A 174 -16.29 6.70 -8.82
CA TYR A 174 -16.32 6.42 -7.39
C TYR A 174 -16.05 7.68 -6.56
N TYR A 175 -14.94 8.37 -6.82
CA TYR A 175 -14.53 9.56 -6.07
C TYR A 175 -15.55 10.70 -6.24
N ASP A 176 -16.07 10.90 -7.45
CA ASP A 176 -17.16 11.86 -7.72
C ASP A 176 -18.41 11.54 -6.89
N THR A 177 -18.72 10.25 -6.69
CA THR A 177 -19.92 9.82 -5.94
C THR A 177 -19.71 9.87 -4.41
N ALA A 178 -18.61 9.30 -3.94
CA ALA A 178 -18.32 9.12 -2.51
C ALA A 178 -18.15 10.48 -1.82
N PHE A 179 -17.45 11.40 -2.49
CA PHE A 179 -17.06 12.69 -1.93
C PHE A 179 -17.86 13.88 -2.50
N GLU A 180 -18.97 13.63 -3.22
CA GLU A 180 -19.90 14.69 -3.57
C GLU A 180 -20.44 15.37 -2.30
N GLU A 181 -20.37 16.70 -2.21
CA GLU A 181 -20.98 17.44 -1.11
C GLU A 181 -22.51 17.27 -1.16
N ASP A 182 -23.10 16.81 -0.07
CA ASP A 182 -24.56 16.70 0.03
C ASP A 182 -25.20 18.10 0.04
N ASP A 183 -25.55 18.65 -1.13
CA ASP A 183 -26.38 19.87 -1.20
C ASP A 183 -27.77 19.57 -0.63
N ASP A 184 -28.15 20.30 0.43
CA ASP A 184 -29.42 20.26 1.19
C ASP A 184 -30.71 20.40 0.33
N THR A 185 -30.58 20.52 -1.00
CA THR A 185 -31.65 20.89 -1.94
C THR A 185 -32.02 19.83 -2.99
N GLU A 186 -31.22 18.78 -3.18
CA GLU A 186 -31.52 17.67 -4.10
C GLU A 186 -31.56 16.31 -3.38
N ALA A 187 -32.41 15.39 -3.86
CA ALA A 187 -32.42 14.03 -3.36
C ALA A 187 -31.26 13.28 -4.01
N HIS A 188 -30.14 13.20 -3.31
CA HIS A 188 -28.99 12.41 -3.75
C HIS A 188 -29.34 10.92 -3.76
N PRO A 189 -28.90 10.16 -4.78
CA PRO A 189 -28.93 8.71 -4.70
C PRO A 189 -28.12 8.27 -3.47
N ASP A 190 -28.57 7.23 -2.79
CA ASP A 190 -27.86 6.66 -1.65
C ASP A 190 -26.42 6.29 -2.09
N LYS A 191 -25.42 6.97 -1.52
CA LYS A 191 -24.01 6.81 -1.87
C LYS A 191 -23.59 5.35 -1.78
N ASN A 192 -24.09 4.61 -0.79
CA ASN A 192 -23.80 3.19 -0.64
C ASN A 192 -24.41 2.36 -1.77
N LEU A 193 -25.63 2.65 -2.22
CA LEU A 193 -26.26 1.91 -3.32
C LEU A 193 -25.58 2.18 -4.68
N THR A 194 -25.11 3.40 -4.90
CA THR A 194 -24.34 3.74 -6.11
C THR A 194 -22.97 3.09 -6.07
N CYS A 195 -22.24 3.22 -4.95
CA CYS A 195 -20.95 2.58 -4.79
C CYS A 195 -21.05 1.04 -4.82
N ALA A 196 -22.16 0.46 -4.35
CA ALA A 196 -22.40 -0.98 -4.51
C ALA A 196 -22.41 -1.44 -5.98
N ASP A 197 -22.98 -0.65 -6.91
CA ASP A 197 -22.90 -0.93 -8.35
C ASP A 197 -21.45 -0.89 -8.85
N LEU A 198 -20.71 0.13 -8.44
CA LEU A 198 -19.30 0.32 -8.81
C LEU A 198 -18.43 -0.83 -8.31
N TYR A 199 -18.65 -1.29 -7.07
CA TYR A 199 -17.92 -2.41 -6.51
C TYR A 199 -18.25 -3.72 -7.25
N LEU A 200 -19.53 -4.00 -7.55
CA LEU A 200 -19.92 -5.18 -8.34
C LEU A 200 -19.29 -5.16 -9.75
N ARG A 201 -19.13 -3.98 -10.36
CA ARG A 201 -18.39 -3.80 -11.62
C ARG A 201 -16.89 -4.04 -11.44
N ALA A 202 -16.29 -3.54 -10.35
CA ALA A 202 -14.87 -3.73 -10.05
C ALA A 202 -14.50 -5.20 -9.84
N ILE A 203 -15.42 -6.00 -9.29
CA ILE A 203 -15.22 -7.44 -9.07
C ILE A 203 -15.79 -8.33 -10.19
N GLU A 204 -16.28 -7.77 -11.30
CA GLU A 204 -16.97 -8.54 -12.35
C GLU A 204 -16.10 -9.68 -12.91
N ASP A 205 -14.81 -9.40 -13.12
CA ASP A 205 -13.81 -10.32 -13.68
C ASP A 205 -13.29 -11.36 -12.66
N TYR A 206 -13.71 -11.31 -11.39
CA TYR A 206 -13.33 -12.28 -10.37
C TYR A 206 -14.21 -13.54 -10.44
N GLU A 207 -13.74 -14.55 -11.16
CA GLU A 207 -14.37 -15.89 -11.27
C GLU A 207 -14.53 -16.66 -9.94
N SER A 208 -13.73 -16.36 -8.91
CA SER A 208 -13.83 -17.01 -7.59
C SER A 208 -13.15 -16.18 -6.51
N SER A 209 -13.54 -16.40 -5.25
CA SER A 209 -12.86 -15.75 -4.12
C SER A 209 -11.39 -16.15 -4.00
N GLU A 210 -11.02 -17.35 -4.44
CA GLU A 210 -9.61 -17.78 -4.51
C GLU A 210 -8.75 -16.82 -5.36
N MET A 211 -9.32 -16.21 -6.41
CA MET A 211 -8.56 -15.24 -7.21
C MET A 211 -8.27 -13.93 -6.45
N LEU A 212 -9.13 -13.52 -5.49
CA LEU A 212 -8.82 -12.40 -4.60
C LEU A 212 -7.53 -12.64 -3.82
N TYR A 213 -7.22 -13.89 -3.47
CA TYR A 213 -6.01 -14.22 -2.71
C TYR A 213 -4.79 -14.40 -3.62
N GLN A 214 -4.99 -15.03 -4.78
CA GLN A 214 -3.91 -15.30 -5.73
C GLN A 214 -3.32 -14.04 -6.35
N TYR A 215 -4.12 -12.99 -6.60
CA TYR A 215 -3.63 -11.73 -7.16
C TYR A 215 -2.64 -11.00 -6.24
N TYR A 216 -2.66 -11.26 -4.94
CA TYR A 216 -1.74 -10.68 -3.96
C TYR A 216 -0.66 -11.67 -3.50
N TYR A 217 -0.47 -12.77 -4.24
CA TYR A 217 0.58 -13.77 -3.97
C TYR A 217 0.54 -14.34 -2.54
N ARG A 218 -0.67 -14.52 -2.01
CA ARG A 218 -0.90 -15.02 -0.64
C ARG A 218 -0.70 -16.52 -0.58
N ASP A 219 -0.11 -16.97 0.52
CA ASP A 219 0.08 -18.39 0.87
C ASP A 219 -0.93 -18.88 1.93
N TYR A 220 -2.01 -18.12 2.12
CA TYR A 220 -3.19 -18.46 2.91
C TYR A 220 -4.45 -18.25 2.06
N ASN A 221 -5.59 -18.75 2.54
CA ASN A 221 -6.86 -18.73 1.81
C ASN A 221 -8.02 -18.24 2.69
N ALA A 222 -9.20 -18.10 2.09
CA ALA A 222 -10.41 -17.66 2.77
C ALA A 222 -10.78 -18.50 4.01
N ALA A 223 -10.47 -19.81 4.06
CA ALA A 223 -10.75 -20.61 5.25
C ALA A 223 -9.81 -20.29 6.41
N ASP A 224 -8.57 -19.90 6.13
CA ASP A 224 -7.64 -19.42 7.14
C ASP A 224 -8.07 -18.06 7.69
N VAL A 225 -8.50 -17.13 6.81
CA VAL A 225 -9.07 -15.83 7.17
C VAL A 225 -10.29 -15.99 8.05
N LYS A 226 -11.28 -16.78 7.59
CA LYS A 226 -12.50 -17.06 8.33
C LYS A 226 -12.27 -17.59 9.74
N ARG A 227 -11.34 -18.53 9.91
CA ARG A 227 -11.02 -19.08 11.23
C ARG A 227 -10.49 -17.99 12.17
N VAL A 228 -9.64 -17.11 11.68
CA VAL A 228 -9.08 -16.01 12.49
C VAL A 228 -10.16 -14.95 12.76
N TYR A 229 -10.99 -14.62 11.77
CA TYR A 229 -12.16 -13.75 11.93
C TYR A 229 -13.08 -14.21 13.08
N GLU A 230 -13.42 -15.50 13.14
CA GLU A 230 -14.23 -16.06 14.23
C GLU A 230 -13.58 -15.84 15.61
N GLU A 231 -12.26 -15.91 15.71
CA GLU A 231 -11.54 -15.62 16.96
C GLU A 231 -11.47 -14.13 17.29
N ILE A 232 -11.36 -13.27 16.28
CA ILE A 232 -11.36 -11.81 16.44
C ILE A 232 -12.70 -11.37 17.05
N VAL A 233 -13.81 -11.83 16.48
CA VAL A 233 -15.16 -11.53 16.99
C VAL A 233 -15.33 -12.03 18.43
N GLU A 234 -14.87 -13.25 18.73
CA GLU A 234 -15.02 -13.82 20.06
C GLU A 234 -14.13 -13.14 21.12
N LYS A 235 -12.91 -12.73 20.76
CA LYS A 235 -11.85 -12.40 21.73
C LYS A 235 -11.33 -10.96 21.64
N LEU A 236 -11.22 -10.36 20.45
CA LEU A 236 -10.67 -9.01 20.27
C LEU A 236 -11.75 -7.93 20.30
N VAL A 237 -12.92 -8.15 19.70
CA VAL A 237 -14.02 -7.17 19.74
C VAL A 237 -14.42 -6.82 21.19
N PRO A 238 -14.57 -7.78 22.13
CA PRO A 238 -14.80 -7.45 23.54
C PRO A 238 -13.64 -6.70 24.20
N LEU A 239 -12.40 -6.92 23.75
CA LEU A 239 -11.22 -6.23 24.27
C LEU A 239 -11.16 -4.78 23.80
N GLN A 240 -11.62 -4.47 22.57
CA GLN A 240 -11.76 -3.10 22.09
C GLN A 240 -12.71 -2.29 22.98
N SER A 241 -13.81 -2.88 23.45
CA SER A 241 -14.69 -2.21 24.42
C SER A 241 -14.01 -1.89 25.76
N ASP A 242 -13.07 -2.73 26.20
CA ASP A 242 -12.28 -2.44 27.40
C ASP A 242 -11.26 -1.31 27.15
N LEU A 243 -10.68 -1.23 25.94
CA LEU A 243 -9.83 -0.13 25.51
C LEU A 243 -10.60 1.19 25.44
N ASP A 244 -11.81 1.20 24.87
CA ASP A 244 -12.66 2.41 24.82
C ASP A 244 -12.90 2.98 26.22
N ALA A 245 -13.18 2.10 27.20
CA ALA A 245 -13.35 2.52 28.59
C ALA A 245 -12.06 3.08 29.19
N ALA A 246 -10.90 2.50 28.87
CA ALA A 246 -9.60 2.97 29.32
C ALA A 246 -9.20 4.32 28.68
N LEU A 247 -9.44 4.49 27.38
CA LEU A 247 -9.24 5.75 26.65
C LEU A 247 -10.09 6.86 27.26
N ALA A 248 -11.37 6.61 27.53
CA ALA A 248 -12.25 7.60 28.18
C ALA A 248 -11.81 7.99 29.60
N MET A 249 -11.01 7.17 30.29
CA MET A 249 -10.46 7.47 31.62
C MET A 249 -9.14 8.25 31.58
N THR A 250 -8.43 8.18 30.45
CA THR A 250 -7.06 8.69 30.29
C THR A 250 -6.99 9.86 29.31
N GLU A 251 -8.13 10.27 28.77
CA GLU A 251 -8.30 11.33 27.79
C GLU A 251 -7.53 12.62 28.14
N PRO A 252 -6.67 13.12 27.23
CA PRO A 252 -5.88 14.32 27.46
C PRO A 252 -6.74 15.59 27.34
N ASP A 253 -6.27 16.68 27.91
CA ASP A 253 -6.91 18.00 27.76
C ASP A 253 -6.81 18.54 26.32
N ASP A 254 -5.83 18.06 25.54
CA ASP A 254 -5.52 18.48 24.16
C ASP A 254 -4.99 17.27 23.36
N TYR A 255 -5.54 17.04 22.16
CA TYR A 255 -5.17 15.93 21.28
C TYR A 255 -4.11 16.30 20.25
N PHE A 256 -3.76 17.59 20.15
CA PHE A 256 -2.79 18.05 19.15
C PHE A 256 -1.39 17.55 19.46
N LEU A 257 -0.72 17.05 18.42
CA LEU A 257 0.68 16.71 18.49
C LEU A 257 1.51 17.99 18.60
N ARG A 258 2.24 18.14 19.71
CA ARG A 258 2.97 19.38 20.02
C ARG A 258 4.25 19.56 19.22
N ASP A 259 4.91 18.45 18.91
CA ASP A 259 6.19 18.42 18.20
C ASP A 259 5.95 17.98 16.76
N ASP A 260 6.76 18.47 15.82
CA ASP A 260 6.69 18.03 14.42
C ASP A 260 6.99 16.52 14.31
N PRO A 261 6.13 15.72 13.63
CA PRO A 261 6.28 14.26 13.58
C PRO A 261 7.56 13.82 12.88
N TYR A 262 8.07 14.59 11.91
CA TYR A 262 9.35 14.30 11.26
C TYR A 262 10.55 14.65 12.16
N ASP A 263 10.46 15.70 12.98
CA ASP A 263 11.47 15.97 14.02
C ASP A 263 11.49 14.87 15.08
N LEU A 264 10.33 14.33 15.47
CA LEU A 264 10.23 13.16 16.34
C LEU A 264 10.85 11.93 15.67
N LEU A 265 10.51 11.66 14.41
CA LEU A 265 11.08 10.56 13.62
C LEU A 265 12.61 10.64 13.60
N LYS A 266 13.16 11.82 13.26
CA LYS A 266 14.61 12.09 13.23
C LYS A 266 15.30 11.84 14.56
N LYS A 267 14.62 12.11 15.67
CA LYS A 267 15.15 11.98 17.02
C LYS A 267 15.13 10.53 17.52
N TYR A 268 14.05 9.79 17.25
CA TYR A 268 13.83 8.49 17.88
C TYR A 268 14.13 7.30 16.96
N ALA A 269 14.00 7.41 15.63
CA ALA A 269 14.33 6.32 14.71
C ALA A 269 15.78 5.80 14.90
N PRO A 270 16.82 6.66 15.09
CA PRO A 270 18.18 6.17 15.33
C PRO A 270 18.38 5.39 16.63
N ARG A 271 17.41 5.39 17.54
CA ARG A 271 17.46 4.65 18.82
C ARG A 271 16.96 3.20 18.68
N ILE A 272 16.32 2.86 17.55
CA ILE A 272 15.79 1.52 17.28
C ILE A 272 16.92 0.56 16.90
N SER A 273 17.66 0.87 15.83
CA SER A 273 18.80 0.08 15.35
C SER A 273 19.74 0.91 14.47
N GLU A 274 20.92 0.37 14.15
CA GLU A 274 21.88 0.99 13.23
C GLU A 274 21.30 1.12 11.81
N LYS A 275 20.55 0.11 11.34
CA LYS A 275 19.93 0.15 10.00
C LYS A 275 18.82 1.18 9.92
N VAL A 276 18.03 1.32 10.98
CA VAL A 276 16.97 2.32 11.06
C VAL A 276 17.57 3.74 11.13
N ALA A 277 18.69 3.91 11.86
CA ALA A 277 19.44 5.16 11.86
C ALA A 277 19.91 5.57 10.46
N GLU A 278 20.43 4.62 9.67
CA GLU A 278 20.84 4.86 8.28
C GLU A 278 19.68 5.32 7.39
N SER A 279 18.50 4.68 7.51
CA SER A 279 17.31 5.12 6.78
C SER A 279 16.90 6.53 7.15
N SER A 280 16.84 6.83 8.45
CA SER A 280 16.49 8.17 8.94
C SER A 280 17.47 9.22 8.40
N GLU A 281 18.78 8.94 8.44
CA GLU A 281 19.79 9.84 7.86
C GLU A 281 19.58 10.05 6.36
N LYS A 282 19.32 8.99 5.57
CA LYS A 282 19.06 9.10 4.14
C LYS A 282 17.83 9.95 3.85
N LEU A 283 16.70 9.66 4.50
CA LEU A 283 15.42 10.38 4.33
C LEU A 283 15.63 11.91 4.43
N PHE A 284 16.28 12.35 5.52
CA PHE A 284 16.49 13.77 5.78
C PHE A 284 17.62 14.40 4.97
N ARG A 285 18.69 13.66 4.67
CA ARG A 285 19.82 14.18 3.89
C ARG A 285 19.46 14.41 2.42
N GLU A 286 18.55 13.59 1.88
CA GLU A 286 18.17 13.61 0.48
C GLU A 286 16.80 14.24 0.22
N HIS A 287 16.10 14.71 1.28
CA HIS A 287 14.78 15.34 1.19
C HIS A 287 13.72 14.42 0.55
N LEU A 288 13.68 13.16 0.96
CA LEU A 288 12.86 12.11 0.36
C LEU A 288 11.45 12.01 1.00
N TYR A 289 10.86 13.18 1.29
CA TYR A 289 9.48 13.25 1.75
C TYR A 289 8.80 14.54 1.29
N THR A 290 7.48 14.48 1.08
CA THR A 290 6.59 15.58 0.72
C THR A 290 5.47 15.67 1.75
N ILE A 291 5.25 16.88 2.26
CA ILE A 291 4.06 17.23 3.04
C ILE A 291 3.31 18.26 2.19
N PRO A 292 2.10 17.96 1.69
CA PRO A 292 1.36 18.89 0.85
C PRO A 292 0.90 20.10 1.66
N ALA A 293 0.58 21.19 0.95
CA ALA A 293 0.17 22.45 1.59
C ALA A 293 -1.26 22.83 1.22
N GLY A 294 -2.17 22.73 2.19
CA GLY A 294 -3.52 23.30 2.12
C GLY A 294 -4.62 22.30 1.79
N GLU A 295 -5.86 22.76 1.88
CA GLU A 295 -7.11 21.95 1.77
C GLU A 295 -7.38 21.39 0.37
N LYS A 296 -6.49 21.62 -0.60
CA LYS A 296 -6.63 21.18 -2.00
C LYS A 296 -5.52 20.22 -2.40
N SER A 297 -5.21 19.28 -1.52
CA SER A 297 -4.28 18.20 -1.77
C SER A 297 -4.95 16.88 -1.47
N TYR A 298 -4.34 15.80 -1.93
CA TYR A 298 -4.66 14.47 -1.42
C TYR A 298 -4.46 14.44 0.09
N ASP A 299 -5.46 13.92 0.80
CA ASP A 299 -5.52 13.82 2.25
C ASP A 299 -5.07 12.45 2.78
N GLY A 300 -4.59 11.56 1.89
CA GLY A 300 -3.91 10.34 2.25
C GLY A 300 -2.38 10.48 2.34
N SER A 301 -1.74 9.36 2.65
CA SER A 301 -0.28 9.20 2.77
C SER A 301 0.16 7.97 1.98
N TYR A 302 1.42 7.92 1.57
CA TYR A 302 1.99 6.77 0.87
C TYR A 302 3.50 6.82 0.80
N THR A 303 4.10 5.66 0.51
CA THR A 303 5.52 5.53 0.15
C THR A 303 5.67 4.94 -1.24
N VAL A 304 6.51 5.56 -2.07
CA VAL A 304 6.85 5.08 -3.41
C VAL A 304 8.31 4.63 -3.46
N SER A 305 8.58 3.44 -3.98
CA SER A 305 9.94 2.94 -4.23
C SER A 305 10.50 3.41 -5.59
N PHE A 306 11.79 3.70 -5.66
CA PHE A 306 12.53 4.02 -6.89
C PHE A 306 13.76 3.09 -7.01
N PRO A 307 13.57 1.82 -7.44
CA PRO A 307 14.61 0.79 -7.37
C PRO A 307 15.90 1.12 -8.12
N ASN A 308 15.80 1.74 -9.30
CA ASN A 308 16.96 2.15 -10.11
C ASN A 308 17.78 3.28 -9.47
N GLU A 309 17.17 4.06 -8.57
CA GLU A 309 17.81 5.14 -7.82
C GLU A 309 18.26 4.70 -6.43
N GLN A 310 17.94 3.45 -6.02
CA GLN A 310 18.13 2.95 -4.66
C GLN A 310 17.52 3.93 -3.64
N SER A 311 16.28 4.34 -3.92
CA SER A 311 15.57 5.36 -3.18
C SER A 311 14.11 4.98 -2.99
N ALA A 312 13.44 5.71 -2.11
CA ALA A 312 12.00 5.72 -1.93
C ALA A 312 11.60 7.17 -1.55
N HIS A 313 10.32 7.52 -1.62
CA HIS A 313 9.82 8.83 -1.25
C HIS A 313 8.52 8.71 -0.47
N ILE A 314 8.40 9.46 0.62
CA ILE A 314 7.22 9.49 1.48
C ILE A 314 6.33 10.69 1.09
N PHE A 315 5.02 10.48 0.94
CA PHE A 315 4.01 11.53 0.89
C PHE A 315 3.16 11.40 2.14
N THR A 316 2.99 12.47 2.91
CA THR A 316 2.13 12.44 4.11
C THR A 316 1.28 13.68 4.20
N TYR A 317 -0.04 13.51 4.24
CA TYR A 317 -0.95 14.54 4.72
C TYR A 317 -0.95 14.56 6.25
N LEU A 318 -0.85 15.76 6.84
CA LEU A 318 -0.76 15.95 8.28
C LEU A 318 -1.92 16.83 8.77
N ASP A 319 -2.68 16.34 9.73
CA ASP A 319 -3.87 17.02 10.29
C ASP A 319 -3.60 17.67 11.67
N GLY A 320 -2.40 17.49 12.22
CA GLY A 320 -1.94 18.06 13.48
C GLY A 320 -2.26 17.20 14.71
N THR A 321 -2.90 16.06 14.54
CA THR A 321 -3.24 15.14 15.63
C THR A 321 -2.11 14.14 15.90
N PHE A 322 -2.29 13.28 16.90
CA PHE A 322 -1.38 12.16 17.12
C PHE A 322 -1.26 11.22 15.93
N TYR A 323 -2.30 11.12 15.09
CA TYR A 323 -2.26 10.25 13.92
C TYR A 323 -1.14 10.66 12.95
N ASP A 324 -0.73 11.93 12.92
CA ASP A 324 0.46 12.38 12.19
C ASP A 324 1.72 11.59 12.55
N LEU A 325 1.94 11.32 13.84
CA LEU A 325 3.10 10.53 14.27
C LEU A 325 2.95 9.08 13.84
N LEU A 326 1.75 8.50 13.98
CA LEU A 326 1.46 7.13 13.57
C LEU A 326 1.73 6.97 12.07
N THR A 327 1.12 7.82 11.24
CA THR A 327 1.28 7.90 9.79
C THR A 327 2.74 8.08 9.38
N VAL A 328 3.47 9.06 9.94
CA VAL A 328 4.89 9.26 9.60
C VAL A 328 5.74 8.04 9.97
N THR A 329 5.44 7.35 11.06
CA THR A 329 6.16 6.11 11.44
C THR A 329 5.79 4.92 10.56
N HIS A 330 4.53 4.82 10.13
CA HIS A 330 4.04 3.83 9.19
C HIS A 330 4.79 3.95 7.85
N GLU A 331 4.74 5.14 7.24
CA GLU A 331 5.43 5.40 5.97
C GLU A 331 6.94 5.25 6.07
N PHE A 332 7.52 5.63 7.21
CA PHE A 332 8.94 5.41 7.42
C PHE A 332 9.31 3.92 7.49
N GLY A 333 8.40 3.06 7.95
CA GLY A 333 8.57 1.61 7.92
C GLY A 333 8.63 1.06 6.49
N HIS A 334 7.74 1.52 5.60
CA HIS A 334 7.83 1.22 4.16
C HIS A 334 9.13 1.76 3.57
N PHE A 335 9.42 3.04 3.76
CA PHE A 335 10.64 3.67 3.26
C PHE A 335 11.88 2.89 3.69
N HIS A 336 11.95 2.49 4.95
CA HIS A 336 13.09 1.76 5.53
C HIS A 336 13.39 0.45 4.78
N SER A 337 12.36 -0.29 4.36
CA SER A 337 12.51 -1.51 3.56
C SER A 337 12.76 -1.18 2.08
N ASP A 338 11.96 -0.29 1.51
CA ASP A 338 11.85 -0.07 0.06
C ASP A 338 13.10 0.52 -0.57
N TRP A 339 13.77 1.49 0.06
CA TRP A 339 14.93 2.14 -0.57
C TRP A 339 16.11 1.18 -0.75
N ARG A 340 16.11 0.04 -0.04
CA ARG A 340 17.10 -1.02 -0.16
C ARG A 340 16.72 -2.10 -1.17
N ASP A 341 15.45 -2.15 -1.59
CA ASP A 341 14.98 -3.07 -2.62
C ASP A 341 15.33 -2.51 -4.01
N THR A 342 16.19 -3.22 -4.72
CA THR A 342 16.61 -2.85 -6.07
C THR A 342 15.95 -3.72 -7.15
N THR A 343 14.87 -4.43 -6.81
CA THR A 343 14.10 -5.21 -7.77
C THR A 343 13.50 -4.26 -8.80
N PRO A 344 13.83 -4.38 -10.10
CA PRO A 344 13.28 -3.51 -11.14
C PRO A 344 11.75 -3.57 -11.10
N VAL A 345 11.09 -2.44 -11.34
CA VAL A 345 9.63 -2.30 -11.24
C VAL A 345 8.91 -3.32 -12.10
N TYR A 346 9.42 -3.58 -13.31
CA TYR A 346 8.89 -4.61 -14.21
C TYR A 346 8.93 -6.04 -13.64
N CYS A 347 9.87 -6.30 -12.72
CA CYS A 347 10.11 -7.60 -12.12
C CYS A 347 9.46 -7.74 -10.73
N GLN A 348 8.82 -6.70 -10.22
CA GLN A 348 8.25 -6.74 -8.88
C GLN A 348 7.08 -7.72 -8.80
N VAL A 349 7.12 -8.52 -7.74
CA VAL A 349 6.06 -9.39 -7.27
C VAL A 349 5.84 -8.99 -5.81
N THR A 350 4.96 -8.01 -5.63
CA THR A 350 4.75 -7.37 -4.32
C THR A 350 3.80 -8.20 -3.46
N ASN A 351 4.28 -8.63 -2.29
CA ASN A 351 3.47 -9.18 -1.23
C ASN A 351 3.11 -8.07 -0.23
N MET A 352 1.86 -7.65 -0.26
CA MET A 352 1.38 -6.54 0.57
C MET A 352 1.36 -6.86 2.06
N ASP A 353 1.09 -8.10 2.44
CA ASP A 353 1.07 -8.48 3.84
C ASP A 353 2.46 -8.33 4.49
N ILE A 354 3.54 -8.56 3.74
CA ILE A 354 4.92 -8.29 4.19
C ILE A 354 5.18 -6.78 4.28
N ALA A 355 4.77 -6.01 3.26
CA ALA A 355 4.99 -4.56 3.21
C ALA A 355 4.29 -3.86 4.40
N GLU A 356 3.02 -4.19 4.65
CA GLU A 356 2.24 -3.65 5.76
C GLU A 356 2.77 -4.14 7.13
N ALA A 357 3.30 -5.37 7.21
CA ALA A 357 3.90 -5.84 8.46
C ALA A 357 5.15 -5.01 8.81
N GLN A 358 5.89 -4.53 7.80
CA GLN A 358 7.07 -3.68 7.99
C GLN A 358 6.71 -2.27 8.47
N SER A 359 5.59 -1.70 8.01
CA SER A 359 5.10 -0.38 8.45
C SER A 359 4.49 -0.45 9.85
N GLN A 360 3.53 -1.34 10.08
CA GLN A 360 2.83 -1.47 11.37
C GLN A 360 3.77 -1.92 12.51
N CYS A 361 4.78 -2.75 12.22
CA CYS A 361 5.80 -3.06 13.23
C CYS A 361 6.66 -1.84 13.61
N MET A 362 6.91 -0.90 12.68
CA MET A 362 7.64 0.34 12.97
C MET A 362 6.83 1.25 13.90
N GLU A 363 5.52 1.36 13.68
CA GLU A 363 4.61 2.07 14.59
C GLU A 363 4.71 1.52 16.02
N MET A 364 4.62 0.19 16.17
CA MET A 364 4.67 -0.45 17.48
C MET A 364 6.01 -0.23 18.18
N LEU A 365 7.13 -0.22 17.46
CA LEU A 365 8.44 0.14 18.02
C LEU A 365 8.50 1.58 18.52
N PHE A 366 7.75 2.50 17.89
CA PHE A 366 7.73 3.90 18.30
C PHE A 366 7.01 4.13 19.64
N THR A 367 6.08 3.25 20.01
CA THR A 367 5.38 3.32 21.30
C THR A 367 6.33 3.28 22.51
N ALA A 368 7.52 2.66 22.38
CA ALA A 368 8.56 2.65 23.41
C ALA A 368 9.08 4.05 23.79
N TYR A 369 8.87 5.05 22.93
CA TYR A 369 9.30 6.42 23.14
C TYR A 369 8.17 7.35 23.61
N TYR A 370 6.93 6.87 23.73
CA TYR A 370 5.78 7.71 24.06
C TYR A 370 5.91 8.39 25.42
N GLY A 371 6.57 7.76 26.40
CA GLY A 371 6.88 8.41 27.67
C GLY A 371 7.80 9.64 27.53
N ASP A 372 8.75 9.62 26.59
CA ASP A 372 9.63 10.75 26.29
C ASP A 372 8.92 11.83 25.44
N ILE A 373 7.94 11.45 24.62
CA ILE A 373 7.23 12.33 23.67
C ILE A 373 6.04 13.03 24.35
N PHE A 374 5.19 12.28 25.02
CA PHE A 374 3.89 12.73 25.53
C PHE A 374 3.88 12.97 27.05
N GLY A 375 4.86 12.44 27.78
CA GLY A 375 4.96 12.62 29.23
C GLY A 375 3.75 12.04 29.96
N ASP A 376 2.96 12.89 30.61
CA ASP A 376 1.78 12.47 31.39
C ASP A 376 0.68 11.87 30.48
N ASP A 377 0.62 12.28 29.21
CA ASP A 377 -0.39 11.80 28.23
C ASP A 377 0.05 10.48 27.54
N ALA A 378 1.24 9.95 27.85
CA ALA A 378 1.79 8.76 27.18
C ALA A 378 0.91 7.51 27.33
N VAL A 379 0.23 7.37 28.47
CA VAL A 379 -0.70 6.25 28.70
C VAL A 379 -1.83 6.27 27.68
N TYR A 380 -2.44 7.43 27.45
CA TYR A 380 -3.53 7.57 26.49
C TYR A 380 -3.09 7.21 25.07
N TYR A 381 -1.93 7.73 24.63
CA TYR A 381 -1.44 7.47 23.28
C TYR A 381 -0.95 6.04 23.08
N GLU A 382 -0.45 5.36 24.11
CA GLU A 382 -0.17 3.92 24.04
C GLU A 382 -1.46 3.10 23.91
N LEU A 383 -2.50 3.44 24.66
CA LEU A 383 -3.83 2.83 24.51
C LEU A 383 -4.44 3.11 23.14
N LEU A 384 -4.25 4.31 22.59
CA LEU A 384 -4.75 4.70 21.27
C LEU A 384 -4.04 3.92 20.16
N ALA A 385 -2.71 3.76 20.24
CA ALA A 385 -1.96 2.93 19.30
C ALA A 385 -2.40 1.45 19.36
N LEU A 386 -2.68 0.92 20.55
CA LEU A 386 -3.24 -0.42 20.70
C LEU A 386 -4.64 -0.54 20.12
N TYR A 387 -5.48 0.48 20.32
CA TYR A 387 -6.79 0.55 19.72
C TYR A 387 -6.71 0.52 18.20
N SER A 388 -5.90 1.38 17.59
CA SER A 388 -5.69 1.42 16.14
C SER A 388 -5.18 0.09 15.58
N LEU A 389 -4.25 -0.58 16.28
CA LEU A 389 -3.77 -1.91 15.88
C LEU A 389 -4.88 -2.97 15.91
N LEU A 390 -5.65 -3.02 17.00
CA LEU A 390 -6.76 -3.99 17.11
C LEU A 390 -7.89 -3.69 16.13
N ASP A 391 -8.14 -2.41 15.86
CA ASP A 391 -9.10 -1.96 14.87
C ASP A 391 -8.69 -2.38 13.46
N SER A 392 -7.42 -2.21 13.08
CA SER A 392 -6.87 -2.69 11.80
C SER A 392 -7.04 -4.21 11.63
N ILE A 393 -6.84 -4.98 12.72
CA ILE A 393 -7.11 -6.43 12.73
C ILE A 393 -8.60 -6.70 12.51
N ALA A 394 -9.49 -6.05 13.27
CA ALA A 394 -10.92 -6.27 13.15
C ALA A 394 -11.47 -5.88 11.77
N ALA A 395 -11.13 -4.68 11.31
CA ALA A 395 -11.53 -4.15 10.01
C ALA A 395 -11.00 -4.99 8.85
N GLY A 396 -9.71 -5.33 8.85
CA GLY A 396 -9.08 -6.13 7.81
C GLY A 396 -9.74 -7.49 7.59
N PHE A 397 -9.99 -8.23 8.67
CA PHE A 397 -10.64 -9.55 8.58
C PHE A 397 -12.14 -9.46 8.28
N SER A 398 -12.82 -8.44 8.80
CA SER A 398 -14.24 -8.20 8.54
C SER A 398 -14.50 -7.88 7.06
N VAL A 399 -13.77 -6.91 6.51
CA VAL A 399 -13.84 -6.57 5.08
C VAL A 399 -13.39 -7.76 4.23
N GLY A 400 -12.36 -8.49 4.63
CA GLY A 400 -11.91 -9.70 3.91
C GLY A 400 -12.97 -10.79 3.79
N GLU A 401 -13.77 -11.04 4.84
CA GLU A 401 -14.90 -11.97 4.77
C GLU A 401 -16.05 -11.41 3.91
N PHE A 402 -16.33 -10.10 4.02
CA PHE A 402 -17.27 -9.41 3.12
C PHE A 402 -16.89 -9.59 1.64
N GLU A 403 -15.65 -9.30 1.25
CA GLU A 403 -15.20 -9.41 -0.15
C GLU A 403 -15.27 -10.86 -0.65
N ASN A 404 -14.88 -11.82 0.20
CA ASN A 404 -14.97 -13.25 -0.11
C ASN A 404 -16.42 -13.68 -0.38
N GLU A 405 -17.38 -13.23 0.44
CA GLU A 405 -18.79 -13.54 0.25
C GLU A 405 -19.42 -12.79 -0.93
N ALA A 406 -19.04 -11.52 -1.15
CA ALA A 406 -19.48 -10.70 -2.27
C ALA A 406 -19.07 -11.33 -3.61
N VAL A 407 -17.79 -11.68 -3.80
CA VAL A 407 -17.31 -12.35 -5.01
C VAL A 407 -18.01 -13.70 -5.22
N GLY A 408 -18.24 -14.45 -4.14
CA GLY A 408 -18.93 -15.75 -4.21
C GLY A 408 -20.38 -15.68 -4.71
N HIS A 409 -21.03 -14.52 -4.61
CA HIS A 409 -22.46 -14.34 -4.93
C HIS A 409 -22.76 -13.21 -5.93
N LYS A 410 -21.73 -12.54 -6.47
CA LYS A 410 -21.82 -11.34 -7.33
C LYS A 410 -22.83 -11.45 -8.48
N ASP A 411 -22.94 -12.61 -9.11
CA ASP A 411 -23.82 -12.83 -10.27
C ASP A 411 -25.33 -12.80 -9.93
N SER A 412 -25.67 -12.87 -8.64
CA SER A 412 -27.05 -12.91 -8.15
C SER A 412 -27.39 -11.86 -7.09
N MET A 413 -26.40 -11.07 -6.68
CA MET A 413 -26.51 -10.07 -5.63
C MET A 413 -27.09 -8.77 -6.18
N SER A 414 -28.06 -8.17 -5.48
CA SER A 414 -28.48 -6.78 -5.75
C SER A 414 -27.61 -5.79 -4.97
N ASN A 415 -27.64 -4.51 -5.35
CA ASN A 415 -26.92 -3.46 -4.64
C ASN A 415 -27.36 -3.39 -3.16
N GLU A 416 -28.66 -3.56 -2.90
CA GLU A 416 -29.21 -3.62 -1.54
C GLU A 416 -28.70 -4.83 -0.75
N ASP A 417 -28.54 -6.00 -1.40
CA ASP A 417 -27.98 -7.19 -0.75
C ASP A 417 -26.50 -6.98 -0.40
N LEU A 418 -25.73 -6.30 -1.26
CA LEU A 418 -24.31 -6.00 -1.01
C LEU A 418 -24.13 -5.03 0.16
N VAL A 419 -24.91 -3.94 0.20
CA VAL A 419 -24.86 -2.97 1.31
C VAL A 419 -25.24 -3.66 2.62
N ALA A 420 -26.32 -4.45 2.64
CA ALA A 420 -26.72 -5.19 3.83
C ALA A 420 -25.68 -6.25 4.27
N LEU A 421 -24.94 -6.82 3.32
CA LEU A 421 -23.84 -7.74 3.62
C LEU A 421 -22.69 -6.99 4.31
N PHE A 422 -22.28 -5.85 3.77
CA PHE A 422 -21.25 -5.01 4.36
C PHE A 422 -21.63 -4.55 5.77
N ASP A 423 -22.84 -3.99 5.92
CA ASP A 423 -23.38 -3.54 7.22
C ASP A 423 -23.35 -4.66 8.28
N GLY A 424 -23.64 -5.90 7.87
CA GLY A 424 -23.62 -7.06 8.77
C GLY A 424 -22.23 -7.37 9.32
N TYR A 425 -21.21 -7.36 8.46
CA TYR A 425 -19.81 -7.57 8.86
C TYR A 425 -19.26 -6.36 9.65
N ALA A 426 -19.66 -5.14 9.27
CA ALA A 426 -19.32 -3.91 10.00
C ALA A 426 -19.91 -3.92 11.41
N GLU A 427 -21.19 -4.26 11.57
CA GLU A 427 -21.85 -4.34 12.89
C GLU A 427 -21.20 -5.41 13.79
N GLU A 428 -20.86 -6.59 13.25
CA GLU A 428 -20.28 -7.69 14.03
C GLU A 428 -18.89 -7.34 14.62
N CYS A 429 -18.11 -6.51 13.91
CA CYS A 429 -16.80 -6.03 14.36
C CYS A 429 -16.80 -4.59 14.90
N ASN A 430 -17.98 -3.97 15.07
CA ASN A 430 -18.13 -2.59 15.53
C ASN A 430 -17.33 -1.56 14.68
N LEU A 431 -17.31 -1.77 13.36
CA LEU A 431 -16.68 -0.84 12.42
C LEU A 431 -17.57 0.40 12.25
N GLY A 432 -16.96 1.57 12.25
CA GLY A 432 -17.64 2.87 12.12
C GLY A 432 -17.80 3.37 10.69
N HIS A 433 -17.57 2.52 9.68
CA HIS A 433 -17.48 2.92 8.28
C HIS A 433 -18.69 2.45 7.47
N GLU A 434 -19.07 3.24 6.49
CA GLU A 434 -20.00 2.86 5.43
C GLU A 434 -19.25 2.28 4.21
N LEU A 435 -19.93 1.53 3.34
CA LEU A 435 -19.32 0.85 2.18
C LEU A 435 -18.52 1.83 1.30
N TYR A 436 -19.07 3.03 1.05
CA TYR A 436 -18.41 4.01 0.18
C TYR A 436 -17.16 4.64 0.80
N GLU A 437 -17.00 4.58 2.13
CA GLU A 437 -15.86 5.16 2.84
C GLU A 437 -14.60 4.29 2.76
N VAL A 438 -14.75 3.02 2.35
CA VAL A 438 -13.63 2.09 2.16
C VAL A 438 -13.13 2.15 0.72
N SER A 439 -12.30 3.15 0.39
CA SER A 439 -11.80 3.41 -0.97
C SER A 439 -11.08 2.20 -1.59
N HIS A 440 -10.38 1.40 -0.78
CA HIS A 440 -9.64 0.22 -1.25
C HIS A 440 -10.53 -0.85 -1.88
N LEU A 441 -11.82 -0.91 -1.55
CA LEU A 441 -12.77 -1.79 -2.25
C LEU A 441 -12.84 -1.47 -3.75
N PHE A 442 -12.66 -0.20 -4.11
CA PHE A 442 -12.78 0.30 -5.49
C PHE A 442 -11.43 0.35 -6.18
N GLU A 443 -10.40 0.75 -5.44
CA GLU A 443 -9.03 0.86 -5.95
C GLU A 443 -8.39 -0.50 -6.17
N GLN A 444 -8.55 -1.39 -5.19
CA GLN A 444 -7.80 -2.65 -5.10
C GLN A 444 -8.64 -3.73 -4.39
N PRO A 445 -9.72 -4.26 -5.03
CA PRO A 445 -10.48 -5.36 -4.45
C PRO A 445 -9.59 -6.53 -3.98
N GLY A 446 -9.84 -7.06 -2.79
CA GLY A 446 -9.05 -8.09 -2.14
C GLY A 446 -7.83 -7.59 -1.37
N TYR A 447 -7.51 -6.29 -1.41
CA TYR A 447 -6.34 -5.74 -0.71
C TYR A 447 -6.57 -5.61 0.80
N TYR A 448 -7.75 -5.18 1.23
CA TYR A 448 -7.98 -4.68 2.60
C TYR A 448 -7.70 -5.72 3.70
N VAL A 449 -7.86 -7.01 3.40
CA VAL A 449 -7.47 -8.11 4.32
C VAL A 449 -5.98 -8.09 4.70
N SER A 450 -5.13 -7.47 3.88
CA SER A 450 -3.69 -7.33 4.17
C SER A 450 -3.47 -6.52 5.43
N TYR A 451 -4.24 -5.46 5.70
CA TYR A 451 -4.12 -4.66 6.93
C TYR A 451 -4.34 -5.50 8.18
N GLY A 452 -5.31 -6.43 8.13
CA GLY A 452 -5.60 -7.31 9.26
C GLY A 452 -4.52 -8.38 9.44
N VAL A 453 -4.10 -9.03 8.36
CA VAL A 453 -3.11 -10.12 8.41
C VAL A 453 -1.72 -9.61 8.81
N SER A 454 -1.31 -8.46 8.28
CA SER A 454 -0.03 -7.80 8.60
C SER A 454 0.04 -7.22 10.02
N ALA A 455 -1.11 -6.89 10.61
CA ALA A 455 -1.19 -6.39 11.97
C ALA A 455 -0.95 -7.51 13.02
N LEU A 456 -1.10 -8.79 12.63
CA LEU A 456 -0.82 -9.92 13.52
C LEU A 456 0.69 -10.01 13.90
N PRO A 457 1.65 -9.87 12.96
CA PRO A 457 3.06 -9.67 13.28
C PRO A 457 3.32 -8.44 14.17
N ALA A 458 2.68 -7.31 13.90
CA ALA A 458 2.85 -6.10 14.72
C ALA A 458 2.37 -6.31 16.16
N LEU A 459 1.26 -7.03 16.34
CA LEU A 459 0.78 -7.47 17.65
C LEU A 459 1.76 -8.39 18.37
N GLN A 460 2.34 -9.35 17.67
CA GLN A 460 3.41 -10.19 18.21
C GLN A 460 4.64 -9.37 18.58
N LEU A 461 5.04 -8.41 17.75
CA LEU A 461 6.20 -7.55 18.02
C LEU A 461 5.97 -6.69 19.25
N TYR A 462 4.78 -6.08 19.38
CA TYR A 462 4.42 -5.27 20.54
C TYR A 462 4.51 -6.08 21.83
N THR A 463 3.93 -7.29 21.86
CA THR A 463 4.01 -8.17 23.04
C THR A 463 5.45 -8.58 23.37
N MET A 464 6.28 -8.88 22.36
CA MET A 464 7.71 -9.13 22.57
C MET A 464 8.45 -7.91 23.13
N MET A 465 8.08 -6.70 22.70
CA MET A 465 8.71 -5.46 23.11
C MET A 465 8.48 -5.14 24.60
N GLN A 466 7.32 -5.54 25.15
CA GLN A 466 7.03 -5.38 26.58
C GLN A 466 7.97 -6.22 27.48
N GLU A 467 8.51 -7.32 26.95
CA GLU A 467 9.47 -8.17 27.67
C GLU A 467 10.93 -7.79 27.40
N ASP A 468 11.27 -7.59 26.12
CA ASP A 468 12.64 -7.32 25.66
C ASP A 468 12.64 -6.47 24.37
N HIS A 469 12.77 -5.16 24.54
CA HIS A 469 12.89 -4.21 23.45
C HIS A 469 14.04 -4.51 22.48
N SER A 470 15.18 -5.03 22.97
CA SER A 470 16.32 -5.34 22.08
C SER A 470 16.02 -6.55 21.20
N LYS A 471 15.26 -7.52 21.72
CA LYS A 471 14.76 -8.65 20.94
C LYS A 471 13.78 -8.19 19.87
N ALA A 472 12.82 -7.34 20.21
CA ALA A 472 11.84 -6.79 19.26
C ALA A 472 12.52 -6.02 18.11
N ALA A 473 13.45 -5.12 18.43
CA ALA A 473 14.22 -4.39 17.42
C ALA A 473 15.04 -5.33 16.51
N ALA A 474 15.63 -6.41 17.07
CA ALA A 474 16.36 -7.39 16.27
C ALA A 474 15.45 -8.24 15.36
N VAL A 475 14.20 -8.51 15.77
CA VAL A 475 13.18 -9.14 14.92
C VAL A 475 12.81 -8.21 13.77
N TYR A 476 12.56 -6.94 14.07
CA TYR A 476 12.25 -5.93 13.06
C TYR A 476 13.37 -5.74 12.02
N ASP A 477 14.63 -5.70 12.46
CA ASP A 477 15.79 -5.62 11.56
C ASP A 477 15.92 -6.80 10.59
N ARG A 478 15.30 -7.96 10.91
CA ARG A 478 15.18 -9.09 9.98
C ARG A 478 14.02 -8.88 9.02
N LEU A 479 12.84 -8.54 9.55
CA LEU A 479 11.62 -8.31 8.78
C LEU A 479 11.81 -7.24 7.69
N SER A 480 12.36 -6.09 8.07
CA SER A 480 12.68 -4.98 7.16
C SER A 480 13.78 -5.27 6.14
N SER A 481 14.51 -6.38 6.30
CA SER A 481 15.49 -6.84 5.32
C SER A 481 14.92 -7.84 4.31
N ILE A 482 13.68 -8.30 4.52
CA ILE A 482 12.96 -9.10 3.54
C ILE A 482 12.38 -8.15 2.50
N SER A 483 12.71 -8.38 1.24
CA SER A 483 12.09 -7.66 0.13
C SER A 483 10.65 -8.12 -0.02
N CYS A 484 9.71 -7.18 0.07
CA CYS A 484 8.29 -7.44 -0.22
C CYS A 484 8.04 -7.55 -1.72
N SER A 485 8.93 -7.04 -2.59
CA SER A 485 8.74 -6.99 -4.04
C SER A 485 9.53 -8.00 -4.87
N SER A 486 10.44 -8.78 -4.28
CA SER A 486 11.28 -9.73 -5.01
C SER A 486 10.57 -11.01 -5.45
N GLY A 487 9.45 -11.35 -4.81
CA GLY A 487 8.79 -12.66 -4.94
C GLY A 487 9.60 -13.84 -4.36
N GLU A 488 10.69 -13.60 -3.62
CA GLU A 488 11.49 -14.66 -2.99
C GLU A 488 10.79 -15.29 -1.79
N TYR A 489 9.99 -14.51 -1.06
CA TYR A 489 9.29 -14.93 0.15
C TYR A 489 7.78 -14.81 0.00
N SER A 490 7.06 -15.82 0.47
CA SER A 490 5.66 -15.67 0.83
C SER A 490 5.53 -15.09 2.24
N PHE A 491 4.32 -14.63 2.61
CA PHE A 491 4.08 -14.04 3.93
C PHE A 491 4.46 -14.96 5.09
N ASN A 492 3.96 -16.20 5.12
CA ASN A 492 4.28 -17.11 6.23
C ASN A 492 5.76 -17.50 6.27
N ASP A 493 6.40 -17.65 5.11
CA ASP A 493 7.84 -17.94 5.02
C ASP A 493 8.67 -16.77 5.57
N ALA A 494 8.32 -15.52 5.23
CA ALA A 494 8.94 -14.31 5.77
C ALA A 494 8.79 -14.20 7.28
N MET A 495 7.57 -14.41 7.80
CA MET A 495 7.29 -14.37 9.25
C MET A 495 8.12 -15.42 10.01
N ALA A 496 8.18 -16.65 9.49
CA ALA A 496 8.95 -17.73 10.08
C ALA A 496 10.47 -17.45 10.07
N GLU A 497 11.01 -16.95 8.96
CA GLU A 497 12.44 -16.58 8.84
C GLU A 497 12.81 -15.47 9.82
N CYS A 498 11.90 -14.53 10.07
CA CYS A 498 12.10 -13.42 11.00
C CYS A 498 11.92 -13.81 12.47
N GLY A 499 11.34 -14.98 12.74
CA GLY A 499 11.15 -15.53 14.08
C GLY A 499 9.83 -15.13 14.75
N PHE A 500 8.81 -14.81 13.96
CA PHE A 500 7.42 -14.72 14.41
C PHE A 500 6.82 -16.12 14.51
N ASP A 501 5.84 -16.27 15.41
CA ASP A 501 4.95 -17.42 15.39
C ASP A 501 3.97 -17.30 14.22
N SER A 502 3.39 -18.43 13.82
CA SER A 502 2.43 -18.45 12.70
C SER A 502 1.23 -17.55 13.01
N CYS A 503 0.94 -16.63 12.09
CA CYS A 503 -0.19 -15.70 12.20
C CYS A 503 -1.56 -16.42 12.16
N PHE A 504 -1.58 -17.69 11.76
CA PHE A 504 -2.77 -18.53 11.68
C PHE A 504 -2.79 -19.63 12.76
N ALA A 505 -1.92 -19.53 13.78
CA ALA A 505 -1.94 -20.44 14.91
C ALA A 505 -3.24 -20.28 15.74
N PRO A 506 -3.92 -21.37 16.14
CA PRO A 506 -5.21 -21.30 16.86
C PRO A 506 -5.17 -20.63 18.24
N ASP A 507 -4.01 -20.38 18.80
CA ASP A 507 -3.83 -19.77 20.12
C ASP A 507 -3.29 -18.33 20.06
N LEU A 508 -2.89 -17.83 18.88
CA LEU A 508 -2.28 -16.51 18.73
C LEU A 508 -3.18 -15.39 19.24
N ILE A 509 -4.43 -15.33 18.77
CA ILE A 509 -5.37 -14.26 19.13
C ILE A 509 -5.69 -14.33 20.62
N GLY A 510 -5.97 -15.52 21.14
CA GLY A 510 -6.27 -15.70 22.56
C GLY A 510 -5.13 -15.30 23.48
N HIS A 511 -3.90 -15.74 23.17
CA HIS A 511 -2.72 -15.38 23.95
C HIS A 511 -2.43 -13.88 23.90
N SER A 512 -2.52 -13.28 22.71
CA SER A 512 -2.28 -11.85 22.54
C SER A 512 -3.32 -11.00 23.28
N ALA A 513 -4.59 -11.39 23.24
CA ALA A 513 -5.67 -10.72 23.97
C ALA A 513 -5.44 -10.74 25.49
N GLU A 514 -4.93 -11.84 26.06
CA GLU A 514 -4.59 -11.93 27.48
C GLU A 514 -3.44 -10.98 27.85
N LEU A 515 -2.40 -10.89 27.01
CA LEU A 515 -1.26 -10.01 27.23
C LEU A 515 -1.65 -8.53 27.12
N ILE A 516 -2.42 -8.15 26.09
CA ILE A 516 -2.92 -6.79 25.93
C ILE A 516 -3.80 -6.40 27.11
N ARG A 517 -4.73 -7.27 27.55
CA ARG A 517 -5.57 -7.00 28.70
C ARG A 517 -4.74 -6.73 29.97
N ALA A 518 -3.71 -7.53 30.21
CA ALA A 518 -2.79 -7.31 31.33
C ALA A 518 -2.04 -5.98 31.21
N ARG A 519 -1.67 -5.57 29.98
CA ARG A 519 -1.02 -4.28 29.72
C ARG A 519 -1.96 -3.10 29.93
N ILE A 520 -3.22 -3.20 29.49
CA ILE A 520 -4.25 -2.19 29.76
C ILE A 520 -4.42 -2.02 31.27
N ASP A 521 -4.56 -3.12 32.02
CA ASP A 521 -4.69 -3.10 33.48
C ASP A 521 -3.47 -2.44 34.16
N GLU A 522 -2.25 -2.63 33.65
CA GLU A 522 -1.03 -1.97 34.14
C GLU A 522 -1.06 -0.46 33.87
N LEU A 523 -1.43 -0.07 32.65
CA LEU A 523 -1.44 1.32 32.19
C LEU A 523 -2.46 2.20 32.96
N ILE A 524 -3.59 1.62 33.37
CA ILE A 524 -4.65 2.35 34.09
C ILE A 524 -4.56 2.24 35.62
N SER A 525 -3.57 1.51 36.16
CA SER A 525 -3.37 1.31 37.61
C SER A 525 -2.57 2.41 38.29
#